data_AF-A0AAD7LPH6-F1
#
_entry.id   AF-A0AAD7LPH6-F1
#
_cell.length_a   1.000
_cell.length_b   1.000
_cell.length_c   1.000
_cell.angle_alpha   90.00
_cell.angle_beta   90.00
_cell.angle_gamma   90.00
#
_symmetry.space_group_name_H-M   'P 1'
#
loop_
_entity.id
_entity.type
_entity.pdbx_description
1 polymer ?
#
loop_
_entity_poly.entity_id
_entity_poly.type
_entity_poly.pdbx_seq_one_letter_code
_entity_poly.pdbx_strand_id
1 'polypeptide(L)'
;MAEILNPVGEITTHVDTESQLVLDVQAMLKMAESPLTSTECCIFKVPVNIRRLNEEAYTPKVISIGPFHFGNERFQEMERFKLRYFGSFLERANQIDLKGWVAYIKN
;
A
#
# COMPACT_ATOMS: atom_id res chain seq x y z
N MET A 1 -28.54 -15.74 -16.93
CA MET A 1 -28.87 -14.57 -17.78
C MET A 1 -30.38 -14.54 -17.94
N ALA A 2 -31.09 -13.77 -17.11
CA ALA A 2 -32.52 -13.51 -17.32
C ALA A 2 -32.65 -12.08 -17.85
N GLU A 3 -33.07 -11.94 -19.10
CA GLU A 3 -33.30 -10.66 -19.77
C GLU A 3 -34.73 -10.21 -19.47
N ILE A 4 -34.90 -9.06 -18.80
CA ILE A 4 -36.21 -8.44 -18.60
C ILE A 4 -36.35 -7.34 -19.66
N LEU A 5 -37.34 -7.49 -20.54
CA LEU A 5 -37.65 -6.55 -21.61
C LEU A 5 -38.45 -5.37 -21.07
N ASN A 6 -37.95 -4.15 -21.22
CA ASN A 6 -38.71 -2.94 -20.94
C ASN A 6 -39.82 -2.74 -21.98
N PRO A 7 -40.91 -2.01 -21.67
CA PRO A 7 -42.06 -1.82 -22.58
C PRO A 7 -41.74 -1.07 -23.89
N VAL A 8 -40.51 -0.55 -24.06
CA VAL A 8 -40.04 0.13 -25.29
C VAL A 8 -39.06 -0.75 -26.11
N GLY A 9 -38.80 -2.00 -25.68
CA GLY A 9 -37.93 -2.92 -26.41
C GLY A 9 -36.43 -2.63 -26.32
N GLU A 10 -36.03 -1.70 -25.43
CA GLU A 10 -34.61 -1.46 -25.14
C GLU A 10 -34.09 -2.46 -24.10
N ILE A 11 -32.97 -3.12 -24.44
CA ILE A 11 -32.19 -3.93 -23.51
C ILE A 11 -31.52 -2.97 -22.52
N THR A 12 -32.09 -2.84 -21.33
CA THR A 12 -31.35 -2.20 -20.22
C THR A 12 -30.46 -3.27 -19.63
N THR A 13 -29.18 -3.21 -19.97
CA THR A 13 -28.18 -4.01 -19.26
C THR A 13 -28.14 -3.49 -17.83
N HIS A 14 -28.65 -4.27 -16.87
CA HIS A 14 -28.41 -4.01 -15.46
C HIS A 14 -26.91 -4.26 -15.24
N VAL A 15 -26.10 -3.23 -15.43
CA VAL A 15 -24.68 -3.29 -15.13
C VAL A 15 -24.57 -3.61 -13.65
N ASP A 16 -24.10 -4.80 -13.36
CA ASP A 16 -23.84 -5.26 -12.01
C ASP A 16 -22.85 -4.30 -11.33
N THR A 17 -23.23 -3.77 -10.17
CA THR A 17 -22.48 -2.76 -9.44
C THR A 17 -21.09 -3.28 -9.01
N GLU A 18 -20.96 -4.58 -8.73
CA GLU A 18 -19.65 -5.20 -8.47
C GLU A 18 -18.76 -5.16 -9.71
N SER A 19 -19.32 -5.47 -10.88
CA SER A 19 -18.62 -5.40 -12.16
C SER A 19 -18.17 -3.96 -12.48
N GLN A 20 -18.97 -2.94 -12.16
CA GLN A 20 -18.59 -1.54 -12.34
C GLN A 20 -17.44 -1.12 -11.42
N LEU A 21 -17.49 -1.50 -10.14
CA LEU A 21 -16.43 -1.19 -9.17
C LEU A 21 -15.07 -1.78 -9.61
N VAL A 22 -15.06 -2.99 -10.16
CA VAL A 22 -13.83 -3.63 -10.67
C VAL A 22 -13.26 -2.84 -11.85
N LEU A 23 -14.11 -2.38 -12.77
CA LEU A 23 -13.69 -1.57 -13.92
C LEU A 23 -13.12 -0.22 -13.47
N ASP A 24 -13.75 0.43 -12.49
CA ASP A 24 -13.31 1.71 -11.94
C ASP A 24 -11.94 1.57 -11.27
N VAL A 25 -11.74 0.53 -10.44
CA VAL A 25 -10.45 0.25 -9.81
C VAL A 25 -9.38 -0.06 -10.85
N GLN A 26 -9.70 -0.82 -11.90
CA GLN A 26 -8.76 -1.07 -13.00
C GLN A 26 -8.37 0.21 -13.74
N ALA A 27 -9.31 1.12 -13.98
CA ALA A 27 -9.03 2.42 -14.58
C ALA A 27 -8.12 3.27 -13.67
N MET A 28 -8.40 3.30 -12.37
CA MET A 28 -7.55 3.98 -11.38
C MET A 28 -6.12 3.42 -11.35
N LEU A 29 -5.96 2.09 -11.41
CA LEU A 29 -4.64 1.45 -11.41
C LEU A 29 -3.86 1.72 -12.70
N LYS A 30 -4.53 1.89 -13.85
CA LYS A 30 -3.89 2.25 -15.12
C LYS A 30 -3.47 3.73 -15.17
N MET A 31 -4.21 4.60 -14.50
CA MET A 31 -3.90 6.03 -14.40
C MET A 31 -2.93 6.36 -13.27
N ALA A 32 -2.79 5.46 -12.29
CA ALA A 32 -1.76 5.57 -11.28
C ALA A 32 -0.41 5.59 -11.99
N GLU A 33 0.34 6.68 -11.81
CA GLU A 33 1.73 6.73 -12.24
C GLU A 33 2.45 5.52 -11.65
N SER A 34 3.34 4.92 -12.45
CA SER A 34 4.24 3.88 -11.94
C SER A 34 4.86 4.42 -10.65
N PRO A 35 4.91 3.64 -9.54
CA PRO A 35 5.58 4.10 -8.33
C PRO A 35 6.91 4.66 -8.77
N LEU A 36 7.22 5.91 -8.41
CA LEU A 36 8.48 6.54 -8.78
C LEU A 36 9.59 5.53 -8.44
N THR A 37 10.09 4.82 -9.44
CA THR A 37 11.18 3.84 -9.32
C THR A 37 12.51 4.57 -9.24
N SER A 38 12.46 5.84 -8.83
CA SER A 38 13.62 6.63 -8.50
C SER A 38 14.28 5.99 -7.29
N THR A 39 15.57 5.74 -7.41
CA THR A 39 16.49 5.46 -6.30
C THR A 39 16.48 6.56 -5.23
N GLU A 40 15.76 7.67 -5.44
CA GLU A 40 15.58 8.79 -4.51
C GLU A 40 14.31 8.67 -3.64
N CYS A 41 13.47 7.64 -3.81
CA CYS A 41 12.34 7.40 -2.91
C CYS A 41 12.86 6.84 -1.56
N CYS A 42 13.28 7.74 -0.69
CA CYS A 42 13.83 7.41 0.62
C CYS A 42 12.94 7.96 1.73
N ILE A 43 12.69 7.15 2.77
CA ILE A 43 12.09 7.62 4.01
C ILE A 43 13.21 8.11 4.92
N PHE A 44 13.40 9.43 5.01
CA PHE A 44 14.45 10.01 5.83
C PHE A 44 14.06 10.12 7.30
N LYS A 45 15.03 9.88 8.19
CA LYS A 45 14.87 10.18 9.61
C LYS A 45 14.97 11.69 9.82
N VAL A 46 13.98 12.29 10.49
CA VAL A 46 14.03 13.70 10.88
C VAL A 46 15.23 13.93 11.81
N PRO A 47 16.12 14.89 11.52
CA PRO A 47 17.24 15.25 12.41
C PRO A 47 16.77 15.56 13.83
N VAL A 48 17.54 15.10 14.83
CA VAL A 48 17.14 15.15 16.25
C VAL A 48 16.90 16.59 16.72
N ASN A 49 17.72 17.54 16.28
CA ASN A 49 17.57 18.95 16.60
C ASN A 49 16.25 19.53 16.09
N ILE A 50 15.82 19.15 14.87
CA ILE A 50 14.56 19.59 14.28
C ILE A 50 13.38 18.92 14.98
N ARG A 51 13.47 17.59 15.21
CA ARG A 51 12.41 16.83 15.89
C ARG A 51 12.12 17.38 17.29
N ARG A 52 13.14 17.82 18.03
CA ARG A 52 12.99 18.39 19.38
C ARG A 52 12.18 19.69 19.42
N LEU A 53 12.09 20.43 18.31
CA LEU A 53 11.29 21.66 18.25
C LEU A 53 9.79 21.36 18.29
N ASN A 54 9.36 20.23 17.72
CA ASN A 54 7.98 19.77 17.76
C ASN A 54 7.90 18.25 17.53
N GLU A 55 7.97 17.47 18.60
CA GLU A 55 8.00 16.02 18.47
C GLU A 55 6.67 15.43 17.93
N GLU A 56 5.54 16.07 18.26
CA GLU A 56 4.22 15.62 17.83
C GLU A 56 4.06 15.71 16.30
N ALA A 57 4.61 16.77 15.67
CA ALA A 57 4.58 16.94 14.22
C ALA A 57 5.28 15.80 13.46
N TYR A 58 6.23 15.11 14.09
CA TYR A 58 7.02 14.03 13.49
C TYR A 58 6.69 12.65 14.07
N THR A 59 5.67 12.55 14.91
CA THR A 59 5.21 11.27 15.47
C THR A 59 3.94 10.85 14.75
N PRO A 60 3.90 9.66 14.13
CA PRO A 60 2.72 9.18 13.43
C PRO A 60 1.48 9.19 14.32
N LYS A 61 0.34 9.55 13.76
CA LYS A 61 -0.92 9.54 14.54
C LYS A 61 -1.64 8.21 14.47
N VAL A 62 -1.54 7.53 13.32
CA VAL A 62 -2.32 6.33 13.00
C VAL A 62 -1.42 5.20 12.50
N ILE A 63 -0.64 5.45 11.44
CA ILE A 63 0.17 4.41 10.78
C ILE A 63 1.65 4.76 10.90
N SER A 64 2.45 3.85 11.46
CA SER A 64 3.91 3.95 11.44
C SER A 64 4.49 3.18 10.26
N ILE A 65 5.41 3.82 9.53
CA ILE A 65 6.11 3.21 8.39
C ILE A 65 7.60 3.14 8.73
N GLY A 66 8.23 2.01 8.40
CA GLY A 66 9.65 1.82 8.62
C GLY A 66 10.06 1.63 10.10
N PRO A 67 11.37 1.72 10.39
CA PRO A 67 11.93 1.30 11.68
C PRO A 67 11.92 2.39 12.77
N PHE A 68 11.61 3.64 12.44
CA PHE A 68 11.85 4.77 13.37
C PHE A 68 10.97 4.79 14.62
N HIS A 69 9.85 4.07 14.60
CA HIS A 69 8.93 3.96 15.73
C HIS A 69 8.85 2.54 16.31
N PHE A 70 9.87 1.72 16.02
CA PHE A 70 9.97 0.37 16.56
C PHE A 70 9.99 0.38 18.10
N GLY A 71 9.25 -0.54 18.71
CA GLY A 71 9.17 -0.70 20.17
C GLY A 71 8.29 0.33 20.88
N ASN A 72 7.66 1.27 20.17
CA ASN A 72 6.67 2.16 20.76
C ASN A 72 5.33 1.42 20.90
N GLU A 73 4.83 1.29 22.13
CA GLU A 73 3.58 0.59 22.47
C GLU A 73 2.39 1.07 21.64
N ARG A 74 2.32 2.38 21.35
CA ARG A 74 1.24 2.97 20.53
C ARG A 74 1.18 2.39 19.11
N PHE A 75 2.31 1.91 18.57
CA PHE A 75 2.40 1.38 17.21
C PHE A 75 2.75 -0.11 17.18
N GLN A 76 2.62 -0.83 18.30
CA GLN A 76 2.99 -2.24 18.37
C GLN A 76 2.18 -3.10 17.37
N GLU A 77 0.89 -2.81 17.19
CA GLU A 77 0.06 -3.47 16.19
C GLU A 77 0.60 -3.29 14.76
N MET A 78 1.23 -2.14 14.46
CA MET A 78 1.83 -1.89 13.15
C MET A 78 3.01 -2.82 12.87
N GLU A 79 3.71 -3.32 13.88
CA GLU A 79 4.82 -4.27 13.68
C GLU A 79 4.31 -5.59 13.08
N ARG A 80 3.13 -6.05 13.51
CA ARG A 80 2.47 -7.22 12.92
C ARG A 80 2.10 -6.97 11.46
N PHE A 81 1.55 -5.79 11.15
CA PHE A 81 1.20 -5.43 9.77
C PHE A 81 2.43 -5.29 8.87
N LYS A 82 3.52 -4.68 9.36
CA LYS A 82 4.80 -4.58 8.63
C LYS A 82 5.31 -5.97 8.23
N LEU A 83 5.29 -6.94 9.15
CA LEU A 83 5.67 -8.31 8.86
C LEU A 83 4.75 -9.00 7.84
N ARG A 84 3.43 -8.80 7.97
CA ARG A 84 2.47 -9.35 6.99
C ARG A 84 2.69 -8.78 5.59
N TYR A 85 2.87 -7.46 5.48
CA TYR A 85 3.17 -6.81 4.21
C TYR A 85 4.49 -7.29 3.61
N PHE A 86 5.52 -7.47 4.44
CA PHE A 86 6.79 -8.02 4.00
C PHE A 86 6.64 -9.45 3.47
N GLY A 87 5.90 -10.32 4.15
CA GLY A 87 5.58 -11.67 3.67
C GLY A 87 4.90 -11.66 2.30
N SER A 88 3.82 -10.89 2.17
CA SER A 88 3.12 -10.76 0.87
C SER A 88 3.99 -10.11 -0.22
N PHE A 89 4.92 -9.23 0.16
CA PHE A 89 5.90 -8.68 -0.78
C PHE A 89 6.85 -9.77 -1.28
N LEU A 90 7.39 -10.61 -0.39
CA LEU A 90 8.27 -11.72 -0.79
C LEU A 90 7.58 -12.71 -1.73
N GLU A 91 6.31 -13.05 -1.46
CA GLU A 91 5.49 -13.91 -2.33
C GLU A 91 5.35 -13.34 -3.75
N ARG A 92 5.15 -12.02 -3.87
CA ARG A 92 5.06 -11.35 -5.18
C ARG A 92 6.42 -11.19 -5.85
N ALA A 93 7.46 -10.93 -5.06
CA ALA A 93 8.78 -10.61 -5.57
C ALA A 93 9.44 -11.81 -6.27
N ASN A 94 9.08 -13.04 -5.91
CA ASN A 94 9.34 -14.34 -6.58
C ASN A 94 10.76 -14.60 -7.17
N GLN A 95 11.74 -13.75 -6.89
CA GLN A 95 13.04 -13.70 -7.57
C GLN A 95 14.22 -13.96 -6.62
N ILE A 96 14.05 -13.77 -5.31
CA ILE A 96 15.13 -13.88 -4.32
C ILE A 96 14.55 -14.50 -3.04
N ASP A 97 15.21 -15.54 -2.53
CA ASP A 97 14.88 -16.12 -1.22
C ASP A 97 15.22 -15.13 -0.08
N LEU A 98 14.75 -15.40 1.14
CA LEU A 98 14.98 -14.49 2.28
C LEU A 98 16.48 -14.21 2.50
N LYS A 99 17.35 -15.19 2.23
CA LYS A 99 18.80 -15.02 2.40
C LYS A 99 19.36 -14.02 1.40
N GLY A 100 18.96 -14.10 0.13
CA GLY A 100 19.39 -13.15 -0.88
C GLY A 100 18.90 -11.73 -0.59
N TRP A 101 17.69 -11.56 -0.06
CA TRP A 101 17.19 -10.25 0.40
C TRP A 101 18.03 -9.66 1.53
N VAL A 102 18.37 -10.49 2.54
CA VAL A 102 19.23 -10.04 3.65
C VAL A 102 20.62 -9.65 3.15
N ALA A 103 21.18 -10.38 2.19
CA ALA A 103 22.46 -10.05 1.59
C ALA A 103 22.39 -8.72 0.81
N TYR A 104 21.31 -8.48 0.08
CA TYR A 104 21.10 -7.24 -0.69
C TYR A 104 21.03 -6.00 0.20
N ILE A 105 20.34 -6.05 1.35
CA ILE A 105 20.16 -4.90 2.26
C ILE A 105 21.43 -4.57 3.06
N LYS A 106 22.34 -5.54 3.24
CA LYS A 106 23.57 -5.37 4.03
C LYS A 106 24.74 -4.75 3.25
N ASN A 107 24.65 -4.70 1.92
CA ASN A 107 25.62 -4.03 1.04
C ASN A 107 25.19 -2.58 0.78
#